data_AF-A0AAE5AF96-F1
#
_entry.id   AF-A0AAE5AF96-F1
#
_cell.length_a   1.000
_cell.length_b   1.000
_cell.length_c   1.000
_cell.angle_alpha   90.00
_cell.angle_beta   90.00
_cell.angle_gamma   90.00
#
_symmetry.space_group_name_H-M   'P 1'
#
loop_
_entity.id
_entity.type
_entity.pdbx_description
1 polymer ?
#
loop_
_entity_poly.entity_id
_entity_poly.type
_entity_poly.pdbx_seq_one_letter_code
_entity_poly.pdbx_strand_id
1 'polypeptide(L)'
;MINETGPKLWQVAGALAVVVVSVGGMFALTRLTGRPMVTLGPVVGYATVHDQNAVLLAYGRTGGTIGPPFGSNDTWQERVAAVSLDSGELLWDVQLHDSEGWERGVLAVAGGLAYVATDEGLSVLKTDDGSVVVDDLGDDYVESFNGYNVDPRINAVVALTDSGAVAAVPLGTTDVAAVSDDIADGWRQTLIGDSSPTGDADFGTIHVDPAAMPHGMVLPGGDLVSVPEPYRSPDPQLMRGGRTLARLDGLVSRELVYEVVRTPAALATPEQLREGTGMFTHHHSSAVPLGIDHGVVLVHGEPAERPGTEEFRLFDVDTGDALAVIGGIDGYERATATPDGSILIIGAAEGSGLDNDRAIVVHPDGRSTMTQIGDTDFWGRTRANVTTL
;
A
#
# COMPACT_ATOMS: atom_id res chain seq x y z
N MET A 1 -0.68 -38.54 -67.06
CA MET A 1 0.17 -37.74 -66.16
C MET A 1 -0.68 -36.60 -65.62
N ILE A 2 -1.31 -36.80 -64.48
CA ILE A 2 -1.93 -35.73 -63.68
C ILE A 2 -1.02 -35.64 -62.45
N ASN A 3 -0.40 -34.48 -62.28
CA ASN A 3 0.49 -34.15 -61.18
C ASN A 3 -0.29 -34.22 -59.85
N GLU A 4 0.04 -35.19 -58.99
CA GLU A 4 -0.29 -35.10 -57.56
C GLU A 4 0.68 -34.11 -56.89
N THR A 5 0.47 -32.83 -57.14
CA THR A 5 1.15 -31.73 -56.42
C THR A 5 0.29 -31.28 -55.26
N GLY A 6 0.04 -32.19 -54.32
CA GLY A 6 -0.56 -31.88 -53.01
C GLY A 6 0.48 -32.11 -51.90
N PRO A 7 0.57 -31.24 -50.89
CA PRO A 7 1.48 -31.46 -49.77
C PRO A 7 1.13 -32.77 -49.06
N LYS A 8 2.14 -33.59 -48.76
CA LYS A 8 1.94 -34.87 -48.07
C LYS A 8 1.48 -34.58 -46.63
N LEU A 9 0.55 -35.40 -46.11
CA LEU A 9 -0.04 -35.23 -44.77
C LEU A 9 0.99 -35.03 -43.63
N TRP A 10 2.17 -35.66 -43.73
CA TRP A 10 3.26 -35.49 -42.77
C TRP A 10 3.96 -34.12 -42.84
N GLN A 11 3.96 -33.46 -44.01
CA GLN A 11 4.46 -32.10 -44.17
C GLN A 11 3.50 -31.08 -43.57
N VAL A 12 2.18 -31.33 -43.70
CA VAL A 12 1.14 -30.54 -43.02
C VAL A 12 1.25 -30.71 -41.51
N ALA A 13 1.36 -31.95 -41.01
CA ALA A 13 1.54 -32.23 -39.59
C ALA A 13 2.85 -31.66 -39.03
N GLY A 14 3.96 -31.76 -39.77
CA GLY A 14 5.25 -31.18 -39.39
C GLY A 14 5.23 -29.66 -39.35
N ALA A 15 4.58 -29.02 -40.33
CA ALA A 15 4.38 -27.57 -40.32
C ALA A 15 3.50 -27.12 -39.14
N LEU A 16 2.43 -27.86 -38.83
CA LEU A 16 1.56 -27.58 -37.69
C LEU A 16 2.29 -27.75 -36.36
N ALA A 17 3.12 -28.79 -36.22
CA ALA A 17 3.94 -29.00 -35.02
C ALA A 17 4.95 -27.86 -34.83
N VAL A 18 5.63 -27.42 -35.90
CA VAL A 18 6.56 -26.28 -35.83
C VAL A 18 5.84 -24.99 -35.47
N VAL A 19 4.65 -24.72 -36.04
CA VAL A 19 3.84 -23.55 -35.68
C VAL A 19 3.41 -23.61 -34.22
N VAL A 20 2.88 -24.75 -33.74
CA VAL A 20 2.45 -24.90 -32.33
C VAL A 20 3.62 -24.76 -31.37
N VAL A 21 4.78 -25.33 -31.67
CA VAL A 21 5.98 -25.22 -30.83
C VAL A 21 6.55 -23.80 -30.86
N SER A 22 6.55 -23.13 -32.02
CA SER A 22 7.10 -21.78 -32.15
C SER A 22 6.19 -20.74 -31.51
N VAL A 23 4.87 -20.85 -31.71
CA VAL A 23 3.86 -19.99 -31.07
C VAL A 23 3.82 -20.26 -29.57
N GLY A 24 3.81 -21.53 -29.15
CA GLY A 24 3.86 -21.91 -27.73
C GLY A 24 5.16 -21.47 -27.04
N GLY A 25 6.31 -21.60 -27.72
CA GLY A 25 7.61 -21.16 -27.21
C GLY A 25 7.73 -19.64 -27.11
N MET A 26 7.23 -18.91 -28.11
CA MET A 26 7.20 -17.44 -28.07
C MET A 26 6.23 -16.92 -27.00
N PHE A 27 5.08 -17.58 -26.82
CA PHE A 27 4.10 -17.27 -25.77
C PHE A 27 4.64 -17.54 -24.36
N ALA A 28 5.33 -18.67 -24.17
CA ALA A 28 5.97 -18.98 -22.89
C ALA A 28 7.10 -17.98 -22.59
N LEU A 29 7.89 -17.60 -23.59
CA LEU A 29 8.99 -16.65 -23.44
C LEU A 29 8.50 -15.26 -23.04
N THR A 30 7.46 -14.73 -23.70
CA THR A 30 6.92 -13.40 -23.38
C THR A 30 6.29 -13.33 -21.98
N ARG A 31 5.60 -14.39 -21.54
CA ARG A 31 5.10 -14.52 -20.16
C ARG A 31 6.21 -14.63 -19.12
N LEU A 32 7.32 -15.29 -19.45
CA LEU A 32 8.48 -15.39 -18.55
C LEU A 32 9.22 -14.05 -18.41
N THR A 33 9.17 -13.19 -19.44
CA THR A 33 9.87 -11.89 -19.45
C THR A 33 8.99 -10.69 -19.08
N GLY A 34 7.67 -10.79 -19.19
CA GLY A 34 6.73 -9.70 -18.87
C GLY A 34 6.12 -9.87 -17.50
N ARG A 35 6.79 -9.39 -16.45
CA ARG A 35 6.18 -9.26 -15.12
C ARG A 35 5.28 -8.02 -15.10
N PRO A 36 4.11 -8.07 -14.44
CA PRO A 36 3.30 -6.88 -14.24
C PRO A 36 4.09 -5.87 -13.42
N MET A 37 3.98 -4.60 -13.80
CA MET A 37 4.35 -3.50 -12.93
C MET A 37 3.16 -3.24 -11.99
N VAL A 38 3.44 -3.14 -10.69
CA VAL A 38 2.43 -3.03 -9.65
C VAL A 38 2.82 -1.90 -8.71
N THR A 39 1.88 -1.00 -8.42
CA THR A 39 2.05 0.06 -7.42
C THR A 39 0.91 0.01 -6.42
N LEU A 40 1.24 -0.20 -5.14
CA LEU A 40 0.28 -0.24 -4.05
C LEU A 40 -0.06 1.18 -3.61
N GLY A 41 -1.34 1.41 -3.29
CA GLY A 41 -1.76 2.62 -2.60
C GLY A 41 -1.30 2.60 -1.13
N PRO A 42 -0.88 3.74 -0.56
CA PRO A 42 -0.41 3.82 0.81
C PRO A 42 -1.53 3.72 1.86
N VAL A 43 -2.78 3.96 1.49
CA VAL A 43 -3.92 3.88 2.41
C VAL A 43 -4.59 2.52 2.29
N VAL A 44 -4.61 1.79 3.40
CA VAL A 44 -5.06 0.40 3.47
C VAL A 44 -6.24 0.26 4.42
N GLY A 45 -7.06 -0.76 4.17
CA GLY A 45 -8.18 -1.13 5.04
C GLY A 45 -7.89 -2.45 5.75
N TYR A 46 -8.41 -2.64 6.94
CA TYR A 46 -8.34 -3.92 7.63
C TYR A 46 -9.74 -4.53 7.74
N ALA A 47 -9.83 -5.83 7.46
CA ALA A 47 -11.08 -6.56 7.48
C ALA A 47 -10.86 -8.00 7.99
N THR A 48 -11.96 -8.67 8.29
CA THR A 48 -11.97 -10.13 8.42
C THR A 48 -12.58 -10.71 7.15
N VAL A 49 -11.83 -11.57 6.46
CA VAL A 49 -12.24 -12.22 5.20
C VAL A 49 -12.16 -13.72 5.39
N HIS A 50 -13.27 -14.43 5.28
CA HIS A 50 -13.35 -15.88 5.52
C HIS A 50 -12.67 -16.30 6.85
N ASP A 51 -13.00 -15.59 7.95
CA ASP A 51 -12.44 -15.78 9.30
C ASP A 51 -10.92 -15.50 9.43
N GLN A 52 -10.29 -14.88 8.43
CA GLN A 52 -8.88 -14.47 8.48
C GLN A 52 -8.76 -12.95 8.58
N ASN A 53 -7.86 -12.47 9.44
CA ASN A 53 -7.47 -11.07 9.44
C ASN A 53 -6.79 -10.74 8.11
N ALA A 54 -7.26 -9.71 7.43
CA ALA A 54 -6.80 -9.35 6.11
C ALA A 54 -6.53 -7.85 6.01
N VAL A 55 -5.57 -7.51 5.16
CA VAL A 55 -5.38 -6.15 4.64
C VAL A 55 -6.03 -6.06 3.27
N LEU A 56 -6.77 -4.98 3.05
CA LEU A 56 -7.32 -4.58 1.78
C LEU A 56 -6.38 -3.55 1.15
N LEU A 57 -5.84 -3.88 -0.02
CA LEU A 57 -4.84 -3.11 -0.73
C LEU A 57 -5.42 -2.65 -2.07
N ALA A 58 -5.62 -1.35 -2.24
CA ALA A 58 -5.87 -0.76 -3.55
C ALA A 58 -4.54 -0.67 -4.31
N TYR A 59 -4.50 -1.07 -5.57
CA TYR A 59 -3.27 -1.11 -6.35
C TYR A 59 -3.50 -0.91 -7.85
N GLY A 60 -2.48 -0.38 -8.51
CA GLY A 60 -2.43 -0.19 -9.95
C GLY A 60 -1.59 -1.28 -10.57
N ARG A 61 -2.00 -1.76 -11.74
CA ARG A 61 -1.35 -2.86 -12.46
C ARG A 61 -1.28 -2.55 -13.94
N THR A 62 -0.11 -2.73 -14.53
CA THR A 62 0.03 -2.74 -15.99
C THR A 62 1.00 -3.83 -16.43
N GLY A 63 0.74 -4.42 -17.61
CA GLY A 63 1.54 -5.53 -18.11
C GLY A 63 1.28 -6.86 -17.39
N GLY A 64 1.89 -7.94 -17.88
CA GLY A 64 1.67 -9.31 -17.40
C GLY A 64 0.85 -10.21 -18.34
N THR A 65 0.18 -9.64 -19.35
CA THR A 65 -0.67 -10.39 -20.29
C THR A 65 -0.45 -9.96 -21.75
N ILE A 66 0.05 -10.86 -22.60
CA ILE A 66 -0.17 -10.81 -24.05
C ILE A 66 -1.16 -11.94 -24.39
N GLY A 67 -2.44 -11.62 -24.54
CA GLY A 67 -3.45 -12.59 -24.98
C GLY A 67 -3.23 -13.07 -26.43
N PRO A 68 -3.47 -14.36 -26.76
CA PRO A 68 -3.36 -14.84 -28.14
C PRO A 68 -4.53 -14.40 -29.03
N PRO A 69 -4.34 -14.10 -30.34
CA PRO A 69 -3.09 -14.11 -31.13
C PRO A 69 -2.45 -12.72 -31.32
N PHE A 70 -3.05 -11.65 -30.76
CA PHE A 70 -2.91 -10.29 -31.29
C PHE A 70 -2.88 -9.20 -30.22
N GLY A 71 -2.26 -9.43 -29.07
CA GLY A 71 -2.09 -8.39 -28.06
C GLY A 71 -3.43 -7.84 -27.55
N SER A 72 -3.91 -8.38 -26.44
CA SER A 72 -4.66 -7.51 -25.54
C SER A 72 -3.64 -6.52 -24.99
N ASN A 73 -3.78 -5.22 -25.32
CA ASN A 73 -3.11 -4.19 -24.56
C ASN A 73 -3.47 -4.43 -23.09
N ASP A 74 -2.52 -4.89 -22.28
CA ASP A 74 -2.66 -4.90 -20.83
C ASP A 74 -2.58 -3.43 -20.41
N THR A 75 -3.69 -2.72 -20.69
CA THR A 75 -3.91 -1.34 -20.29
C THR A 75 -3.86 -1.28 -18.77
N TRP A 76 -3.56 -0.11 -18.24
CA TRP A 76 -3.56 0.07 -16.80
C TRP A 76 -4.88 -0.39 -16.19
N GLN A 77 -4.80 -1.04 -15.03
CA GLN A 77 -5.93 -1.51 -14.25
C GLN A 77 -5.79 -1.00 -12.82
N GLU A 78 -6.86 -0.43 -12.30
CA GLU A 78 -7.01 -0.19 -10.87
C GLU A 78 -7.75 -1.37 -10.24
N ARG A 79 -7.21 -1.87 -9.14
CA ARG A 79 -7.61 -3.14 -8.54
C ARG A 79 -7.60 -3.03 -7.03
N VAL A 80 -8.33 -3.93 -6.39
CA VAL A 80 -8.30 -4.12 -4.93
C VAL A 80 -8.10 -5.59 -4.63
N ALA A 81 -7.22 -5.89 -3.70
CA ALA A 81 -6.97 -7.24 -3.22
C ALA A 81 -7.15 -7.31 -1.71
N ALA A 82 -7.66 -8.46 -1.23
CA ALA A 82 -7.53 -8.85 0.17
C ALA A 82 -6.37 -9.84 0.32
N VAL A 83 -5.47 -9.56 1.25
CA VAL A 83 -4.32 -10.39 1.57
C VAL A 83 -4.38 -10.77 3.05
N SER A 84 -4.18 -12.05 3.36
CA SER A 84 -4.11 -12.53 4.75
C SER A 84 -2.92 -11.90 5.48
N LEU A 85 -3.17 -11.33 6.66
CA LEU A 85 -2.11 -10.73 7.49
C LEU A 85 -1.20 -11.77 8.13
N ASP A 86 -1.63 -13.03 8.28
CA ASP A 86 -0.81 -14.10 8.88
C ASP A 86 0.02 -14.86 7.85
N SER A 87 -0.58 -15.20 6.70
CA SER A 87 0.07 -16.03 5.68
C SER A 87 0.59 -15.25 4.47
N GLY A 88 0.15 -14.00 4.28
CA GLY A 88 0.42 -13.23 3.07
C GLY A 88 -0.34 -13.74 1.83
N GLU A 89 -1.20 -14.75 1.95
CA GLU A 89 -1.95 -15.33 0.84
C GLU A 89 -3.02 -14.39 0.29
N LEU A 90 -3.23 -14.44 -1.02
CA LEU A 90 -4.33 -13.72 -1.69
C LEU A 90 -5.67 -14.39 -1.38
N LEU A 91 -6.59 -13.65 -0.78
CA LEU A 91 -7.93 -14.13 -0.44
C LEU A 91 -8.94 -13.84 -1.56
N TRP A 92 -8.87 -12.64 -2.15
CA TRP A 92 -9.56 -12.26 -3.38
C TRP A 92 -8.85 -11.07 -4.03
N ASP A 93 -9.14 -10.85 -5.31
CA ASP A 93 -8.61 -9.75 -6.11
C ASP A 93 -9.60 -9.38 -7.20
N VAL A 94 -10.02 -8.12 -7.21
CA VAL A 94 -11.00 -7.60 -8.16
C VAL A 94 -10.46 -6.37 -8.88
N GLN A 95 -10.88 -6.23 -10.12
CA GLN A 95 -10.63 -5.02 -10.89
C GLN A 95 -11.75 -4.02 -10.65
N LEU A 96 -11.39 -2.76 -10.44
CA LEU A 96 -12.33 -1.64 -10.36
C LEU A 96 -12.51 -0.99 -11.74
N HIS A 97 -11.40 -0.52 -12.33
CA HIS A 97 -11.43 0.32 -13.53
C HIS A 97 -10.35 -0.11 -14.56
N ASP A 98 -10.56 0.27 -15.82
CA ASP A 98 -9.66 0.06 -16.96
C ASP A 98 -8.95 1.37 -17.37
N SER A 99 -8.56 2.19 -16.40
CA SER A 99 -8.01 3.54 -16.60
C SER A 99 -6.76 3.78 -15.76
N GLU A 100 -5.89 4.68 -16.24
CA GLU A 100 -4.65 5.05 -15.56
C GLU A 100 -4.92 6.10 -14.48
N GLY A 101 -4.97 5.67 -13.22
CA GLY A 101 -4.91 6.53 -12.05
C GLY A 101 -3.56 6.41 -11.34
N TRP A 102 -3.19 7.43 -10.56
CA TRP A 102 -1.97 7.45 -9.75
C TRP A 102 -2.27 7.15 -8.30
N GLU A 103 -3.34 7.75 -7.78
CA GLU A 103 -3.70 7.71 -6.37
C GLU A 103 -4.87 6.77 -6.13
N ARG A 104 -4.75 5.98 -5.05
CA ARG A 104 -5.76 5.01 -4.65
C ARG A 104 -5.57 4.57 -3.22
N GLY A 105 -6.66 4.17 -2.57
CA GLY A 105 -6.59 3.70 -1.20
C GLY A 105 -7.94 3.22 -0.66
N VAL A 106 -7.87 2.35 0.35
CA VAL A 106 -9.06 1.89 1.07
C VAL A 106 -9.26 2.79 2.28
N LEU A 107 -10.17 3.77 2.15
CA LEU A 107 -10.38 4.81 3.16
C LEU A 107 -10.95 4.27 4.48
N ALA A 108 -11.87 3.33 4.39
CA ALA A 108 -12.56 2.77 5.54
C ALA A 108 -13.11 1.38 5.26
N VAL A 109 -13.29 0.62 6.34
CA VAL A 109 -14.03 -0.65 6.35
C VAL A 109 -15.08 -0.62 7.45
N ALA A 110 -16.34 -0.86 7.10
CA ALA A 110 -17.44 -0.88 8.06
C ALA A 110 -18.64 -1.67 7.54
N GLY A 111 -19.33 -2.40 8.41
CA GLY A 111 -20.56 -3.12 8.04
C GLY A 111 -20.39 -4.18 6.94
N GLY A 112 -19.19 -4.75 6.78
CA GLY A 112 -18.86 -5.67 5.69
C GLY A 112 -18.63 -4.99 4.34
N LEU A 113 -18.47 -3.66 4.34
CA LEU A 113 -18.17 -2.85 3.16
C LEU A 113 -16.78 -2.22 3.30
N ALA A 114 -16.08 -2.12 2.17
CA ALA A 114 -14.84 -1.37 2.01
C ALA A 114 -15.09 -0.19 1.07
N TYR A 115 -14.67 1.00 1.48
CA TYR A 115 -14.79 2.24 0.73
C TYR A 115 -13.45 2.57 0.10
N VAL A 116 -13.38 2.54 -1.22
CA VAL A 116 -12.13 2.66 -1.97
C VAL A 116 -12.20 3.90 -2.82
N ALA A 117 -11.33 4.85 -2.54
CA ALA A 117 -11.17 6.03 -3.36
C ALA A 117 -10.04 5.80 -4.35
N THR A 118 -10.24 6.22 -5.58
CA THR A 118 -9.23 6.28 -6.63
C THR A 118 -9.39 7.58 -7.42
N ASP A 119 -8.52 7.79 -8.41
CA ASP A 119 -8.66 8.89 -9.37
C ASP A 119 -9.90 8.78 -10.27
N GLU A 120 -10.68 7.70 -10.17
CA GLU A 120 -11.96 7.51 -10.89
C GLU A 120 -13.18 7.72 -9.98
N GLY A 121 -12.99 8.09 -8.72
CA GLY A 121 -14.08 8.31 -7.77
C GLY A 121 -14.07 7.36 -6.58
N LEU A 122 -15.26 7.08 -6.04
CA LEU A 122 -15.44 6.22 -4.87
C LEU A 122 -16.21 4.95 -5.23
N SER A 123 -15.54 3.81 -5.15
CA SER A 123 -16.18 2.49 -5.21
C SER A 123 -16.46 1.95 -3.81
N VAL A 124 -17.52 1.14 -3.70
CA VAL A 124 -17.85 0.40 -2.47
C VAL A 124 -17.92 -1.09 -2.77
N LEU A 125 -17.12 -1.88 -2.05
CA LEU A 125 -16.98 -3.32 -2.25
C LEU A 125 -17.44 -4.06 -0.99
N LYS A 126 -17.86 -5.33 -1.14
CA LYS A 126 -17.97 -6.23 0.01
C LYS A 126 -16.60 -6.72 0.45
N THR A 127 -16.37 -6.77 1.75
CA THR A 127 -15.11 -7.26 2.32
C THR A 127 -14.90 -8.75 2.09
N ASP A 128 -15.98 -9.54 2.05
CA ASP A 128 -15.90 -11.01 2.07
C ASP A 128 -15.34 -11.58 0.76
N ASP A 129 -15.75 -11.02 -0.38
CA ASP A 129 -15.41 -11.56 -1.71
C ASP A 129 -14.94 -10.49 -2.72
N GLY A 130 -14.85 -9.23 -2.30
CA GLY A 130 -14.49 -8.11 -3.17
C GLY A 130 -15.59 -7.73 -4.17
N SER A 131 -16.81 -8.28 -4.08
CA SER A 131 -17.87 -7.91 -5.03
C SER A 131 -18.20 -6.41 -4.93
N VAL A 132 -18.14 -5.74 -6.08
CA VAL A 132 -18.47 -4.31 -6.21
C VAL A 132 -19.98 -4.13 -6.02
N VAL A 133 -20.36 -3.29 -5.06
CA VAL A 133 -21.75 -2.93 -4.74
C VAL A 133 -22.10 -1.58 -5.33
N VAL A 134 -21.14 -0.66 -5.31
CA VAL A 134 -21.17 0.65 -5.97
C VAL A 134 -19.87 0.73 -6.77
N ASP A 135 -19.99 0.82 -8.09
CA ASP A 135 -18.84 0.98 -8.99
C ASP A 135 -18.30 2.40 -8.93
N ASP A 136 -19.19 3.38 -8.94
CA ASP A 136 -18.90 4.78 -8.69
C ASP A 136 -20.12 5.47 -8.02
N LEU A 137 -19.88 6.55 -7.28
CA LEU A 137 -20.95 7.37 -6.68
C LEU A 137 -21.79 8.14 -7.71
N GLY A 138 -21.28 8.29 -8.94
CA GLY A 138 -21.95 8.85 -10.10
C GLY A 138 -21.39 10.19 -10.56
N ASP A 139 -21.78 10.60 -11.78
CA ASP A 139 -21.30 11.79 -12.51
C ASP A 139 -21.43 13.16 -11.79
N ASP A 140 -22.05 13.22 -10.61
CA ASP A 140 -22.14 14.44 -9.79
C ASP A 140 -20.94 14.61 -8.84
N TYR A 141 -20.07 13.60 -8.73
CA TYR A 141 -18.92 13.56 -7.81
C TYR A 141 -17.60 13.67 -8.54
N VAL A 142 -16.59 14.21 -7.84
CA VAL A 142 -15.27 14.40 -8.45
C VAL A 142 -14.57 13.06 -8.65
N GLU A 143 -13.98 12.88 -9.83
CA GLU A 143 -13.07 11.77 -10.17
C GLU A 143 -11.67 12.13 -9.65
N SER A 144 -11.47 11.99 -8.34
CA SER A 144 -10.16 12.23 -7.69
C SER A 144 -10.08 11.54 -6.34
N PHE A 145 -8.96 10.86 -6.05
CA PHE A 145 -8.73 10.25 -4.74
C PHE A 145 -8.89 11.26 -3.60
N ASN A 146 -8.36 12.48 -3.78
CA ASN A 146 -8.40 13.56 -2.79
C ASN A 146 -9.78 14.23 -2.66
N GLY A 147 -10.74 13.83 -3.49
CA GLY A 147 -12.15 14.22 -3.38
C GLY A 147 -12.88 13.54 -2.22
N TYR A 148 -12.24 12.54 -1.60
CA TYR A 148 -12.85 11.69 -0.59
C TYR A 148 -12.00 11.60 0.68
N ASN A 149 -12.67 11.49 1.83
CA ASN A 149 -11.99 11.24 3.10
C ASN A 149 -12.95 10.66 4.14
N VAL A 150 -12.47 10.34 5.34
CA VAL A 150 -13.32 9.84 6.44
C VAL A 150 -13.51 10.93 7.48
N ASP A 151 -14.77 11.22 7.81
CA ASP A 151 -15.11 12.05 8.96
C ASP A 151 -15.59 11.17 10.13
N PRO A 152 -14.74 10.98 11.17
CA PRO A 152 -15.10 10.15 12.32
C PRO A 152 -16.20 10.77 13.18
N ARG A 153 -16.47 12.08 13.07
CA ARG A 153 -17.49 12.78 13.87
C ARG A 153 -18.90 12.36 13.46
N ILE A 154 -19.09 12.04 12.17
CA ILE A 154 -20.35 11.56 11.59
C ILE A 154 -20.28 10.10 11.15
N ASN A 155 -19.14 9.42 11.34
CA ASN A 155 -18.89 8.04 10.96
C ASN A 155 -19.26 7.79 9.48
N ALA A 156 -18.69 8.59 8.58
CA ALA A 156 -19.02 8.58 7.15
C ALA A 156 -17.78 8.86 6.28
N VAL A 157 -17.82 8.38 5.03
CA VAL A 157 -16.95 8.92 3.97
C VAL A 157 -17.56 10.22 3.49
N VAL A 158 -16.81 11.32 3.55
CA VAL A 158 -17.21 12.59 2.93
C VAL A 158 -16.74 12.62 1.48
N ALA A 159 -17.55 13.23 0.62
CA ALA A 159 -17.33 13.27 -0.82
C ALA A 159 -17.54 14.69 -1.36
N LEU A 160 -16.60 15.16 -2.19
CA LEU A 160 -16.72 16.41 -2.93
C LEU A 160 -17.52 16.17 -4.22
N THR A 161 -18.50 17.03 -4.46
CA THR A 161 -19.26 17.05 -5.72
C THR A 161 -18.58 17.97 -6.73
N ASP A 162 -18.86 17.78 -8.02
CA ASP A 162 -18.40 18.65 -9.11
C ASP A 162 -18.87 20.11 -8.95
N SER A 163 -19.99 20.31 -8.24
CA SER A 163 -20.50 21.64 -7.91
C SER A 163 -19.75 22.35 -6.77
N GLY A 164 -18.83 21.65 -6.09
CA GLY A 164 -18.14 22.11 -4.89
C GLY A 164 -18.96 21.95 -3.59
N ALA A 165 -20.12 21.30 -3.64
CA ALA A 165 -20.84 20.85 -2.44
C ALA A 165 -20.16 19.61 -1.83
N VAL A 166 -20.43 19.36 -0.55
CA VAL A 166 -19.95 18.18 0.17
C VAL A 166 -21.15 17.32 0.56
N ALA A 167 -21.06 16.02 0.31
CA ALA A 167 -22.01 15.02 0.77
C ALA A 167 -21.29 13.96 1.61
N ALA A 168 -22.02 12.98 2.15
CA ALA A 168 -21.41 11.89 2.88
C ALA A 168 -22.11 10.55 2.64
N VAL A 169 -21.35 9.47 2.68
CA VAL A 169 -21.84 8.09 2.70
C VAL A 169 -21.59 7.54 4.10
N PRO A 170 -22.63 7.35 4.93
CA PRO A 170 -22.48 6.76 6.25
C PRO A 170 -21.82 5.38 6.18
N LEU A 171 -20.83 5.15 7.04
CA LEU A 171 -20.08 3.90 7.07
C LEU A 171 -21.00 2.72 7.40
N GLY A 172 -20.86 1.63 6.64
CA GLY A 172 -21.75 0.46 6.66
C GLY A 172 -22.97 0.58 5.76
N THR A 173 -23.06 1.62 4.93
CA THR A 173 -24.15 1.83 3.96
C THR A 173 -23.60 2.25 2.59
N THR A 174 -24.48 2.29 1.59
CA THR A 174 -24.18 2.81 0.23
C THR A 174 -24.99 4.06 -0.10
N ASP A 175 -25.82 4.53 0.83
CA ASP A 175 -26.75 5.63 0.59
C ASP A 175 -26.06 6.96 0.87
N VAL A 176 -26.05 7.85 -0.13
CA VAL A 176 -25.54 9.21 0.07
C VAL A 176 -26.54 10.01 0.91
N ALA A 177 -26.01 10.73 1.89
CA ALA A 177 -26.72 11.65 2.75
C ALA A 177 -26.14 13.06 2.65
N ALA A 178 -27.00 14.06 2.84
CA ALA A 178 -26.56 15.43 3.06
C ALA A 178 -25.86 15.57 4.41
N VAL A 179 -24.81 16.39 4.46
CA VAL A 179 -24.15 16.78 5.72
C VAL A 179 -24.65 18.15 6.19
N SER A 180 -24.44 18.47 7.46
CA SER A 180 -24.70 19.80 7.99
C SER A 180 -23.70 20.83 7.45
N ASP A 181 -24.11 22.10 7.43
CA ASP A 181 -23.29 23.20 6.87
C ASP A 181 -21.91 23.31 7.53
N ASP A 182 -21.80 23.05 8.84
CA ASP A 182 -20.53 23.09 9.57
C ASP A 182 -19.55 22.00 9.13
N ILE A 183 -20.04 20.79 8.82
CA ILE A 183 -19.21 19.71 8.27
C ILE A 183 -18.83 20.04 6.83
N ALA A 184 -19.79 20.48 6.02
CA ALA A 184 -19.55 20.83 4.62
C ALA A 184 -18.49 21.93 4.47
N ASP A 185 -18.57 22.98 5.28
CA ASP A 185 -17.68 24.13 5.21
C ASP A 185 -16.23 23.77 5.58
N GLY A 186 -16.02 22.90 6.57
CA GLY A 186 -14.69 22.41 6.94
C GLY A 186 -14.06 21.56 5.83
N TRP A 187 -14.83 20.64 5.25
CA TRP A 187 -14.33 19.73 4.24
C TRP A 187 -14.15 20.36 2.86
N ARG A 188 -14.95 21.36 2.48
CA ARG A 188 -14.82 22.03 1.17
C ARG A 188 -13.45 22.68 0.94
N GLN A 189 -12.75 23.08 2.00
CA GLN A 189 -11.40 23.64 1.93
C GLN A 189 -10.31 22.56 2.00
N THR A 190 -10.68 21.34 2.38
CA THR A 190 -9.77 20.22 2.63
C THR A 190 -9.75 19.24 1.47
N LEU A 191 -10.92 18.90 0.91
CA LEU A 191 -11.05 18.02 -0.25
C LEU A 191 -10.65 18.73 -1.53
N ILE A 192 -10.08 17.97 -2.47
CA ILE A 192 -9.50 18.49 -3.72
C ILE A 192 -10.10 17.70 -4.88
N GLY A 193 -10.62 18.40 -5.89
CA GLY A 193 -11.20 17.77 -7.09
C GLY A 193 -10.18 17.51 -8.20
N ASP A 194 -8.92 17.89 -8.00
CA ASP A 194 -7.82 17.66 -8.93
C ASP A 194 -6.91 16.55 -8.41
N SER A 195 -6.64 15.54 -9.24
CA SER A 195 -5.60 14.54 -8.99
C SER A 195 -4.24 15.06 -9.43
N SER A 196 -3.27 15.14 -8.51
CA SER A 196 -1.89 15.53 -8.81
C SER A 196 -0.92 14.56 -8.17
N PRO A 197 -0.05 13.88 -8.94
CA PRO A 197 0.90 12.88 -8.43
C PRO A 197 1.89 13.38 -7.37
N THR A 198 1.95 14.69 -7.13
CA THR A 198 2.96 15.34 -6.27
C THR A 198 2.35 16.27 -5.23
N GLY A 199 1.01 16.34 -5.13
CA GLY A 199 0.29 17.36 -4.37
C GLY A 199 0.10 17.03 -2.90
N ASP A 200 -0.63 15.95 -2.57
CA ASP A 200 -1.16 15.76 -1.21
C ASP A 200 -1.35 14.30 -0.75
N ALA A 201 -1.23 13.29 -1.62
CA ALA A 201 -1.45 11.87 -1.25
C ALA A 201 -0.19 11.07 -0.87
N ASP A 202 1.02 11.62 -1.07
CA ASP A 202 2.26 10.89 -0.84
C ASP A 202 2.53 10.69 0.67
N PHE A 203 2.29 9.50 1.23
CA PHE A 203 2.55 9.16 2.64
C PHE A 203 4.05 8.98 2.97
N GLY A 204 4.94 9.26 2.01
CA GLY A 204 6.38 9.17 2.18
C GLY A 204 6.89 9.85 3.44
N THR A 205 7.81 9.17 4.12
CA THR A 205 8.41 9.60 5.40
C THR A 205 9.14 10.93 5.31
N ILE A 206 9.58 11.32 4.10
CA ILE A 206 10.21 12.60 3.79
C ILE A 206 9.26 13.81 3.93
N HIS A 207 7.96 13.56 4.10
CA HIS A 207 6.90 14.59 4.12
C HIS A 207 6.36 14.89 5.52
N VAL A 208 7.03 14.41 6.57
CA VAL A 208 6.81 14.88 7.95
C VAL A 208 7.81 15.99 8.22
N ASP A 209 7.36 17.11 8.81
CA ASP A 209 8.28 18.15 9.28
C ASP A 209 9.32 17.50 10.22
N PRO A 210 10.63 17.59 9.92
CA PRO A 210 11.66 17.05 10.81
C PRO A 210 11.58 17.59 12.24
N ALA A 211 11.01 18.77 12.45
CA ALA A 211 10.75 19.32 13.78
C ALA A 211 9.58 18.65 14.52
N ALA A 212 8.64 18.04 13.78
CA ALA A 212 7.52 17.27 14.31
C ALA A 212 7.86 15.78 14.53
N MET A 213 8.97 15.29 13.95
CA MET A 213 9.44 13.94 14.20
C MET A 213 9.95 13.78 15.65
N PRO A 214 9.41 12.82 16.42
CA PRO A 214 9.85 12.60 17.80
C PRO A 214 11.27 12.05 17.84
N HIS A 215 12.04 12.50 18.83
CA HIS A 215 13.42 12.03 19.06
C HIS A 215 13.52 10.56 19.58
N GLY A 216 12.38 9.90 19.76
CA GLY A 216 12.27 8.54 20.26
C GLY A 216 10.83 8.16 20.61
N MET A 217 10.64 6.89 20.95
CA MET A 217 9.35 6.33 21.35
C MET A 217 9.31 6.16 22.87
N VAL A 218 8.28 6.70 23.51
CA VAL A 218 8.08 6.51 24.96
C VAL A 218 7.32 5.21 25.18
N LEU A 219 7.93 4.27 25.89
CA LEU A 219 7.31 3.01 26.28
C LEU A 219 6.19 3.26 27.31
N PRO A 220 5.23 2.33 27.47
CA PRO A 220 4.17 2.44 28.49
C PRO A 220 4.70 2.65 29.92
N GLY A 221 5.91 2.17 30.22
CA GLY A 221 6.60 2.37 31.50
C GLY A 221 7.28 3.74 31.68
N GLY A 222 7.27 4.60 30.66
CA GLY A 222 7.89 5.94 30.66
C GLY A 222 9.34 5.99 30.17
N ASP A 223 9.98 4.83 29.94
CA ASP A 223 11.31 4.77 29.35
C ASP A 223 11.29 5.22 27.88
N LEU A 224 12.28 6.01 27.47
CA LEU A 224 12.45 6.42 26.07
C LEU A 224 13.32 5.42 25.30
N VAL A 225 12.81 4.92 24.19
CA VAL A 225 13.57 4.22 23.15
C VAL A 225 14.00 5.22 22.09
N SER A 226 15.29 5.23 21.72
CA SER A 226 15.81 6.21 20.75
C SER A 226 16.97 5.65 19.94
N VAL A 227 17.12 6.13 18.71
CA VAL A 227 18.34 5.97 17.91
C VAL A 227 19.07 7.31 17.91
N PRO A 228 20.24 7.41 18.57
CA PRO A 228 20.98 8.68 18.62
C PRO A 228 21.47 9.09 17.23
N GLU A 229 21.36 10.39 16.95
CA GLU A 229 21.90 10.98 15.72
C GLU A 229 23.39 10.68 15.57
N PRO A 230 23.90 10.43 14.34
CA PRO A 230 25.27 9.95 14.11
C PRO A 230 26.37 10.81 14.75
N TYR A 231 26.16 12.12 14.87
CA TYR A 231 27.12 13.04 15.49
C TYR A 231 27.06 13.07 17.03
N ARG A 232 25.97 12.55 17.63
CA ARG A 232 25.80 12.44 19.09
C ARG A 232 26.34 11.12 19.63
N SER A 233 26.37 10.06 18.80
CA SER A 233 27.00 8.78 19.12
C SER A 233 27.65 8.20 17.85
N PRO A 234 28.99 8.10 17.79
CA PRO A 234 29.65 7.46 16.65
C PRO A 234 29.32 5.96 16.58
N ASP A 235 28.95 5.35 17.71
CA ASP A 235 28.57 3.95 17.78
C ASP A 235 27.10 3.75 17.38
N PRO A 236 26.79 2.84 16.43
CA PRO A 236 25.44 2.41 16.08
C PRO A 236 24.73 1.72 17.23
N GLN A 237 23.80 2.40 17.89
CA GLN A 237 23.11 1.85 19.06
C GLN A 237 21.64 2.23 19.07
N LEU A 238 20.81 1.25 19.45
CA LEU A 238 19.46 1.46 19.92
C LEU A 238 19.54 1.66 21.44
N MET A 239 18.90 2.71 21.95
CA MET A 239 18.96 3.08 23.37
C MET A 239 17.60 2.90 24.02
N ARG A 240 17.57 2.51 25.30
CA ARG A 240 16.40 2.53 26.19
C ARG A 240 16.77 3.19 27.51
N GLY A 241 16.03 4.25 27.90
CA GLY A 241 16.28 4.96 29.16
C GLY A 241 17.71 5.49 29.29
N GLY A 242 18.34 5.86 28.17
CA GLY A 242 19.73 6.32 28.12
C GLY A 242 20.80 5.23 28.23
N ARG A 243 20.42 3.94 28.20
CA ARG A 243 21.34 2.80 28.16
C ARG A 243 21.27 2.12 26.79
N THR A 244 22.37 1.52 26.36
CA THR A 244 22.39 0.70 25.15
C THR A 244 21.47 -0.51 25.34
N LEU A 245 20.47 -0.62 24.47
CA LEU A 245 19.58 -1.76 24.35
C LEU A 245 20.16 -2.77 23.35
N ALA A 246 20.51 -2.31 22.15
CA ALA A 246 21.07 -3.15 21.09
C ALA A 246 22.12 -2.39 20.27
N ARG A 247 23.00 -3.14 19.59
CA ARG A 247 23.93 -2.57 18.59
C ARG A 247 23.28 -2.61 17.22
N LEU A 248 23.43 -1.53 16.46
CA LEU A 248 22.93 -1.38 15.09
C LEU A 248 24.08 -1.49 14.08
N ASP A 249 25.04 -2.36 14.35
CA ASP A 249 26.22 -2.53 13.51
C ASP A 249 25.82 -2.89 12.08
N GLY A 250 26.54 -2.34 11.10
CA GLY A 250 26.27 -2.58 9.69
C GLY A 250 25.11 -1.76 9.11
N LEU A 251 24.42 -0.92 9.89
CA LEU A 251 23.46 0.06 9.38
C LEU A 251 24.02 1.49 9.38
N VAL A 252 23.78 2.20 8.29
CA VAL A 252 23.89 3.66 8.16
C VAL A 252 22.50 4.27 8.02
N SER A 253 22.37 5.60 8.11
CA SER A 253 21.07 6.30 7.97
C SER A 253 19.94 5.73 8.86
N ARG A 254 20.28 5.31 10.08
CA ARG A 254 19.39 4.55 10.97
C ARG A 254 18.34 5.42 11.65
N GLU A 255 17.09 4.99 11.59
CA GLU A 255 15.96 5.71 12.17
C GLU A 255 14.94 4.74 12.79
N LEU A 256 14.17 5.25 13.75
CA LEU A 256 13.01 4.52 14.27
C LEU A 256 11.86 4.63 13.27
N VAL A 257 11.17 3.53 13.00
CA VAL A 257 10.03 3.53 12.08
C VAL A 257 8.76 3.94 12.82
N TYR A 258 8.08 4.96 12.31
CA TYR A 258 6.81 5.45 12.83
C TYR A 258 5.71 5.25 11.79
N GLU A 259 4.47 5.19 12.27
CA GLU A 259 3.33 5.43 11.40
C GLU A 259 3.17 6.93 11.19
N VAL A 260 3.20 7.34 9.92
CA VAL A 260 2.89 8.72 9.54
C VAL A 260 1.38 8.86 9.43
N VAL A 261 0.80 9.65 10.34
CA VAL A 261 -0.64 9.96 10.36
C VAL A 261 -0.86 11.35 9.79
N ARG A 262 -1.69 11.42 8.75
CA ARG A 262 -2.17 12.67 8.16
C ARG A 262 -3.57 12.99 8.67
N THR A 263 -3.67 14.06 9.45
CA THR A 263 -4.94 14.60 9.92
C THR A 263 -5.44 15.65 8.93
N PRO A 264 -6.57 15.43 8.24
CA PRO A 264 -7.15 16.42 7.34
C PRO A 264 -7.40 17.76 8.05
N ALA A 265 -7.23 18.88 7.36
CA ALA A 265 -7.38 20.22 7.95
C ALA A 265 -8.77 20.43 8.59
N ALA A 266 -9.83 19.83 8.02
CA ALA A 266 -11.18 19.80 8.58
C ALA A 266 -11.30 19.15 9.98
N LEU A 267 -10.32 18.31 10.35
CA LEU A 267 -10.25 17.57 11.62
C LEU A 267 -9.11 18.04 12.52
N ALA A 268 -8.19 18.86 12.01
CA ALA A 268 -7.03 19.33 12.74
C ALA A 268 -7.43 20.33 13.84
N THR A 269 -6.76 20.23 14.99
CA THR A 269 -6.89 21.21 16.08
C THR A 269 -6.25 22.56 15.71
N PRO A 270 -6.66 23.67 16.37
CA PRO A 270 -5.99 24.96 16.18
C PRO A 270 -4.49 24.93 16.49
N GLU A 271 -4.05 24.05 17.39
CA GLU A 271 -2.65 23.79 17.69
C GLU A 271 -1.93 23.16 16.49
N GLN A 272 -2.46 22.07 15.95
CA GLN A 272 -1.92 21.37 14.79
C GLN A 272 -1.83 22.28 13.55
N LEU A 273 -2.86 23.09 13.30
CA LEU A 273 -2.84 24.05 12.19
C LEU A 273 -1.76 25.14 12.36
N ARG A 274 -1.33 25.44 13.60
CA ARG A 274 -0.27 26.41 13.90
C ARG A 274 1.14 25.82 13.84
N GLU A 275 1.29 24.51 14.02
CA GLU A 275 2.58 23.81 13.90
C GLU A 275 3.13 23.84 12.47
N GLY A 276 2.27 24.15 11.50
CA GLY A 276 2.64 24.45 10.12
C GLY A 276 2.18 23.35 9.18
N THR A 277 1.24 23.69 8.29
CA THR A 277 0.90 22.92 7.08
C THR A 277 1.96 23.15 5.98
N GLY A 278 3.22 23.25 6.40
CA GLY A 278 4.30 23.97 5.73
C GLY A 278 4.98 23.23 4.58
N MET A 279 4.21 22.48 3.78
CA MET A 279 4.53 22.07 2.41
C MET A 279 3.29 21.48 1.71
N PHE A 280 2.26 21.11 2.48
CA PHE A 280 1.00 20.49 2.07
C PHE A 280 -0.18 21.19 2.76
N THR A 281 -1.02 21.92 2.02
CA THR A 281 -2.01 22.86 2.58
C THR A 281 -3.25 22.22 3.18
N HIS A 282 -3.41 20.89 3.06
CA HIS A 282 -4.67 20.20 3.32
C HIS A 282 -4.64 19.25 4.53
N HIS A 283 -3.48 19.03 5.14
CA HIS A 283 -3.35 18.12 6.29
C HIS A 283 -2.25 18.54 7.27
N HIS A 284 -2.36 18.04 8.51
CA HIS A 284 -1.29 18.02 9.51
C HIS A 284 -0.68 16.61 9.55
N SER A 285 0.64 16.53 9.44
CA SER A 285 1.39 15.26 9.52
C SER A 285 1.96 15.08 10.92
N SER A 286 1.81 13.87 11.47
CA SER A 286 2.39 13.47 12.75
C SER A 286 2.96 12.07 12.67
N ALA A 287 3.89 11.74 13.57
CA ALA A 287 4.48 10.42 13.67
C ALA A 287 4.01 9.70 14.94
N VAL A 288 3.51 8.48 14.78
CA VAL A 288 2.97 7.64 15.86
C VAL A 288 3.87 6.42 16.03
N PRO A 289 4.28 6.08 17.27
CA PRO A 289 5.08 4.88 17.53
C PRO A 289 4.41 3.59 17.05
N LEU A 290 5.19 2.68 16.49
CA LEU A 290 4.75 1.35 16.06
C LEU A 290 5.35 0.26 16.96
N GLY A 291 4.56 -0.78 17.24
CA GLY A 291 5.00 -2.00 17.92
C GLY A 291 5.27 -1.89 19.43
N ILE A 292 5.41 -0.68 19.98
CA ILE A 292 5.80 -0.50 21.39
C ILE A 292 4.80 -1.09 22.40
N ASP A 293 3.51 -1.09 22.07
CA ASP A 293 2.46 -1.70 22.89
C ASP A 293 2.54 -3.24 22.89
N HIS A 294 3.27 -3.80 21.94
CA HIS A 294 3.56 -5.23 21.79
C HIS A 294 4.99 -5.59 22.17
N GLY A 295 5.74 -4.67 22.80
CA GLY A 295 7.09 -4.93 23.29
C GLY A 295 8.16 -5.01 22.19
N VAL A 296 7.89 -4.47 21.01
CA VAL A 296 8.84 -4.46 19.90
C VAL A 296 9.06 -3.05 19.35
N VAL A 297 10.20 -2.85 18.69
CA VAL A 297 10.50 -1.62 17.96
C VAL A 297 11.12 -1.96 16.62
N LEU A 298 10.69 -1.24 15.58
CA LEU A 298 11.22 -1.39 14.23
C LEU A 298 12.22 -0.27 13.95
N VAL A 299 13.42 -0.65 13.53
CA VAL A 299 14.47 0.26 13.09
C VAL A 299 14.66 0.09 11.59
N HIS A 300 14.70 1.20 10.88
CA HIS A 300 15.01 1.28 9.46
C HIS A 300 16.43 1.83 9.28
N GLY A 301 17.12 1.42 8.22
CA GLY A 301 18.36 2.03 7.77
C GLY A 301 18.95 1.34 6.57
N GLU A 302 20.06 1.85 6.06
CA GLU A 302 20.74 1.30 4.90
C GLU A 302 21.88 0.35 5.32
N PRO A 303 22.00 -0.85 4.73
CA PRO A 303 23.16 -1.70 4.96
C PRO A 303 24.46 -1.04 4.48
N ALA A 304 25.46 -0.94 5.36
CA ALA A 304 26.75 -0.31 5.06
C ALA A 304 27.50 -0.97 3.89
N GLU A 305 27.27 -2.27 3.66
CA GLU A 305 27.88 -3.03 2.55
C GLU A 305 27.11 -2.86 1.22
N ARG A 306 25.87 -2.36 1.27
CA ARG A 306 24.99 -2.14 0.12
C ARG A 306 24.24 -0.81 0.25
N PRO A 307 24.96 0.33 0.15
CA PRO A 307 24.34 1.65 0.25
C PRO A 307 23.31 1.87 -0.86
N GLY A 308 22.22 2.57 -0.54
CA GLY A 308 21.09 2.77 -1.45
C GLY A 308 20.09 1.60 -1.51
N THR A 309 20.19 0.65 -0.58
CA THR A 309 19.12 -0.33 -0.30
C THR A 309 18.67 -0.17 1.15
N GLU A 310 17.46 -0.59 1.45
CA GLU A 310 16.84 -0.47 2.76
C GLU A 310 16.81 -1.82 3.49
N GLU A 311 16.96 -1.75 4.81
CA GLU A 311 16.83 -2.86 5.72
C GLU A 311 16.03 -2.44 6.96
N PHE A 312 15.10 -3.30 7.37
CA PHE A 312 14.38 -3.17 8.62
C PHE A 312 14.84 -4.22 9.61
N ARG A 313 14.98 -3.83 10.87
CA ARG A 313 15.30 -4.72 11.99
C ARG A 313 14.27 -4.56 13.09
N LEU A 314 13.62 -5.66 13.45
CA LEU A 314 12.69 -5.72 14.59
C LEU A 314 13.48 -6.10 15.83
N PHE A 315 13.36 -5.32 16.90
CA PHE A 315 14.00 -5.59 18.18
C PHE A 315 12.98 -5.79 19.29
N ASP A 316 13.24 -6.74 20.18
CA ASP A 316 12.56 -6.85 21.46
C ASP A 316 13.00 -5.70 22.38
N VAL A 317 12.06 -4.95 22.95
CA VAL A 317 12.38 -3.75 23.74
C VAL A 317 12.94 -4.08 25.12
N ASP A 318 12.71 -5.29 25.63
CA ASP A 318 13.12 -5.74 26.95
C ASP A 318 14.49 -6.43 26.91
N THR A 319 14.77 -7.24 25.90
CA THR A 319 16.03 -7.97 25.78
C THR A 319 17.04 -7.29 24.86
N GLY A 320 16.58 -6.52 23.87
CA GLY A 320 17.42 -5.96 22.82
C GLY A 320 17.81 -6.97 21.73
N ASP A 321 17.22 -8.16 21.75
CA ASP A 321 17.45 -9.17 20.71
C ASP A 321 16.80 -8.74 19.39
N ALA A 322 17.52 -8.96 18.28
CA ALA A 322 16.94 -8.81 16.94
C ALA A 322 16.04 -10.02 16.66
N LEU A 323 14.75 -9.77 16.51
CA LEU A 323 13.72 -10.78 16.25
C LEU A 323 13.57 -11.05 14.75
N ALA A 324 13.75 -10.02 13.91
CA ALA A 324 13.68 -10.12 12.46
C ALA A 324 14.65 -9.15 11.78
N VAL A 325 15.14 -9.53 10.61
CA VAL A 325 15.89 -8.66 9.69
C VAL A 325 15.29 -8.81 8.30
N ILE A 326 14.70 -7.73 7.79
CA ILE A 326 14.06 -7.67 6.48
C ILE A 326 14.95 -6.82 5.57
N GLY A 327 15.63 -7.44 4.61
CA GLY A 327 16.43 -6.75 3.60
C GLY A 327 15.93 -7.01 2.18
N GLY A 328 16.66 -6.49 1.19
CA GLY A 328 16.29 -6.62 -0.23
C GLY A 328 15.15 -5.69 -0.63
N ILE A 329 15.16 -4.49 -0.05
CA ILE A 329 14.17 -3.43 -0.27
C ILE A 329 14.89 -2.23 -0.89
N ASP A 330 14.28 -1.57 -1.88
CA ASP A 330 14.82 -0.35 -2.49
C ASP A 330 14.24 0.93 -1.91
N GLY A 331 13.07 0.84 -1.27
CA GLY A 331 12.35 1.97 -0.70
C GLY A 331 11.11 1.50 0.04
N TYR A 332 10.52 2.40 0.84
CA TYR A 332 9.20 2.20 1.41
C TYR A 332 8.40 3.48 1.47
N GLU A 333 7.09 3.36 1.24
CA GLU A 333 6.16 4.48 1.23
C GLU A 333 5.47 4.66 2.58
N ARG A 334 5.17 3.55 3.27
CA ARG A 334 4.43 3.60 4.55
C ARG A 334 4.75 2.44 5.47
N ALA A 335 4.71 2.71 6.77
CA ALA A 335 4.49 1.70 7.80
C ALA A 335 3.23 2.03 8.62
N THR A 336 2.46 1.03 9.04
CA THR A 336 1.22 1.21 9.80
C THR A 336 0.95 0.02 10.72
N ALA A 337 0.26 0.27 11.83
CA ALA A 337 -0.12 -0.78 12.77
C ALA A 337 -1.28 -1.63 12.20
N THR A 338 -1.21 -2.94 12.40
CA THR A 338 -2.33 -3.84 12.12
C THR A 338 -3.18 -4.05 13.38
N PRO A 339 -4.45 -4.48 13.25
CA PRO A 339 -5.31 -4.75 14.42
C PRO A 339 -4.81 -5.86 15.36
N ASP A 340 -3.95 -6.75 14.87
CA ASP A 340 -3.36 -7.85 15.66
C ASP A 340 -2.00 -7.50 16.29
N GLY A 341 -1.52 -6.27 16.10
CA GLY A 341 -0.27 -5.78 16.68
C GLY A 341 0.97 -5.98 15.82
N SER A 342 0.81 -6.57 14.63
CA SER A 342 1.85 -6.62 13.60
C SER A 342 2.08 -5.22 13.00
N ILE A 343 3.17 -5.09 12.25
CA ILE A 343 3.50 -3.89 11.49
C ILE A 343 3.39 -4.24 10.01
N LEU A 344 2.56 -3.50 9.28
CA LEU A 344 2.50 -3.58 7.82
C LEU A 344 3.38 -2.48 7.23
N ILE A 345 4.24 -2.85 6.30
CA ILE A 345 5.09 -1.95 5.51
C ILE A 345 4.68 -2.07 4.05
N ILE A 346 4.37 -0.94 3.43
CA ILE A 346 4.24 -0.81 1.97
C ILE A 346 5.61 -0.38 1.45
N GLY A 347 6.29 -1.29 0.79
CA GLY A 347 7.64 -1.05 0.29
C GLY A 347 7.88 -1.65 -1.07
N ALA A 348 9.12 -1.62 -1.54
CA ALA A 348 9.49 -2.16 -2.83
C ALA A 348 10.65 -3.13 -2.77
N ALA A 349 10.57 -4.20 -3.56
CA ALA A 349 11.68 -5.14 -3.67
C ALA A 349 12.87 -4.55 -4.43
N GLU A 350 14.07 -5.02 -4.08
CA GLU A 350 15.32 -4.67 -4.75
C GLU A 350 15.25 -4.91 -6.27
N GLY A 351 15.61 -3.88 -7.04
CA GLY A 351 15.59 -3.87 -8.50
C GLY A 351 14.22 -3.67 -9.15
N SER A 352 13.18 -3.34 -8.38
CA SER A 352 11.84 -3.05 -8.94
C SER A 352 11.76 -1.69 -9.66
N GLY A 353 12.57 -0.72 -9.22
CA GLY A 353 12.51 0.66 -9.70
C GLY A 353 11.27 1.45 -9.21
N LEU A 354 10.62 0.96 -8.15
CA LEU A 354 9.45 1.54 -7.48
C LEU A 354 9.73 1.62 -5.97
N ASP A 355 8.84 2.25 -5.21
CA ASP A 355 8.91 2.35 -3.74
C ASP A 355 7.78 1.59 -3.01
N ASN A 356 6.82 1.01 -3.75
CA ASN A 356 5.56 0.51 -3.20
C ASN A 356 4.99 -0.73 -3.93
N ASP A 357 5.82 -1.70 -4.33
CA ASP A 357 5.36 -2.90 -5.06
C ASP A 357 5.14 -4.15 -4.17
N ARG A 358 5.32 -4.05 -2.85
CA ARG A 358 5.19 -5.14 -1.87
C ARG A 358 4.43 -4.69 -0.62
N ALA A 359 3.64 -5.63 -0.09
CA ALA A 359 3.13 -5.57 1.28
C ALA A 359 3.98 -6.50 2.16
N ILE A 360 4.58 -5.97 3.21
CA ILE A 360 5.43 -6.72 4.14
C ILE A 360 4.79 -6.68 5.52
N VAL A 361 4.46 -7.83 6.08
CA VAL A 361 3.94 -7.94 7.45
C VAL A 361 5.05 -8.44 8.36
N VAL A 362 5.28 -7.73 9.45
CA VAL A 362 6.26 -8.04 10.48
C VAL A 362 5.53 -8.26 11.79
N HIS A 363 5.49 -9.51 12.26
CA HIS A 363 4.85 -9.87 13.52
C HIS A 363 5.76 -9.58 14.72
N PRO A 364 5.19 -9.31 15.91
CA PRO A 364 5.98 -9.08 17.13
C PRO A 364 6.85 -10.28 17.55
N ASP A 365 6.55 -11.50 17.07
CA ASP A 365 7.35 -12.70 17.33
C ASP A 365 8.55 -12.86 16.36
N GLY A 366 8.73 -11.92 15.43
CA GLY A 366 9.78 -11.93 14.41
C GLY A 366 9.42 -12.67 13.12
N ARG A 367 8.27 -13.35 13.03
CA ARG A 367 7.81 -13.88 11.74
C ARG A 367 7.54 -12.71 10.80
N SER A 368 7.92 -12.87 9.54
CA SER A 368 7.59 -11.87 8.53
C SER A 368 7.30 -12.48 7.16
N THR A 369 6.41 -11.83 6.43
CA THR A 369 6.01 -12.21 5.07
C THR A 369 6.11 -11.01 4.16
N MET A 370 6.71 -11.20 2.99
CA MET A 370 6.70 -10.23 1.90
C MET A 370 5.83 -10.74 0.76
N THR A 371 4.79 -10.00 0.43
CA THR A 371 3.77 -10.36 -0.55
C THR A 371 3.81 -9.43 -1.76
N GLN A 372 3.89 -10.00 -2.95
CA GLN A 372 3.65 -9.33 -4.23
C GLN A 372 2.28 -9.74 -4.77
N ILE A 373 1.40 -8.77 -5.01
CA ILE A 373 0.10 -8.97 -5.68
C ILE A 373 0.17 -8.57 -7.16
N GLY A 374 -0.93 -8.74 -7.92
CA GLY A 374 -1.03 -8.34 -9.33
C GLY A 374 -0.44 -9.33 -10.34
N ASP A 375 0.18 -10.41 -9.89
CA ASP A 375 0.65 -11.49 -10.76
C ASP A 375 -0.52 -12.40 -11.18
N THR A 376 -0.36 -13.13 -12.29
CA THR A 376 -1.39 -14.05 -12.80
C THR A 376 -0.84 -15.43 -13.13
N ASP A 377 -1.66 -16.46 -12.92
CA ASP A 377 -1.33 -17.83 -13.31
C ASP A 377 -1.43 -18.04 -14.84
N PHE A 378 -1.18 -19.27 -15.29
CA PHE A 378 -1.27 -19.63 -16.71
C PHE A 378 -2.63 -19.26 -17.32
N TRP A 379 -3.71 -19.34 -16.55
CA TRP A 379 -5.08 -19.08 -16.96
C TRP A 379 -5.50 -17.62 -16.80
N GLY A 380 -4.60 -16.74 -16.35
CA GLY A 380 -4.90 -15.33 -16.10
C GLY A 380 -5.62 -15.10 -14.77
N ARG A 381 -5.65 -16.08 -13.87
CA ARG A 381 -6.19 -15.89 -12.52
C ARG A 381 -5.17 -15.17 -11.67
N THR A 382 -5.61 -14.17 -10.92
CA THR A 382 -4.77 -13.43 -10.00
C THR A 382 -4.14 -14.34 -8.95
N ARG A 383 -2.91 -14.02 -8.57
CA ARG A 383 -2.16 -14.72 -7.52
C ARG A 383 -1.28 -13.73 -6.77
N ALA A 384 -0.98 -14.08 -5.53
CA ALA A 384 0.11 -13.45 -4.80
C ALA A 384 1.34 -14.35 -4.78
N ASN A 385 2.52 -13.75 -4.84
CA ASN A 385 3.78 -14.42 -4.55
C ASN A 385 4.21 -14.03 -3.13
N VAL A 386 4.33 -15.02 -2.25
CA VAL A 386 4.67 -14.81 -0.84
C VAL A 386 6.06 -15.36 -0.56
N THR A 387 6.88 -14.56 0.12
CA THR A 387 8.17 -14.97 0.68
C THR A 387 8.10 -14.85 2.19
N THR A 388 8.34 -15.94 2.91
CA THR A 388 8.61 -15.90 4.36
C THR A 388 10.09 -15.56 4.56
N LEU A 389 10.37 -14.58 5.41
CA LEU A 389 11.71 -14.02 5.61
C LEU A 389 12.37 -14.53 6.90
#